data_AF-A0AAX2J5C9-F1
#
_entry.id   AF-A0AAX2J5C9-F1
#
_cell.length_a   1.000
_cell.length_b   1.000
_cell.length_c   1.000
_cell.angle_alpha   90.00
_cell.angle_beta   90.00
_cell.angle_gamma   90.00
#
_symmetry.space_group_name_H-M   'P 1'
#
loop_
_entity.id
_entity.type
_entity.pdbx_description
1 polymer ?
#
loop_
_entity_poly.entity_id
_entity_poly.type
_entity_poly.pdbx_seq_one_letter_code
_entity_poly.pdbx_strand_id
1 'polypeptide(L)'
;MDTTYFGHTFGALVLMDSVSKQVLSVDIVAYETNQLYYQAVKKLKDNNMIIQSIICDGRKGLPQLFADIPVQLCQFHQVQTVIRYLTNKPKSLAAEQLRALTLTLTKSSFSSFQAALNSWYRQHKQYVNERTINAETGKTHYTHKRLRSAYLSLKRNLPLLLTFEQYTELSIPNTTNLLESRFAGLKSALNHHIGLNLENKTMFIKDYFSN
;
A
#
# COMPACT_ATOMS: atom_id res chain seq x y z
N MET A 1 -2.00 -1.22 9.36
CA MET A 1 -2.12 0.22 9.63
C MET A 1 -2.30 0.95 8.32
N ASP A 2 -3.20 1.93 8.28
CA ASP A 2 -3.52 2.66 7.05
C ASP A 2 -4.25 3.97 7.38
N THR A 3 -4.32 4.89 6.43
CA THR A 3 -4.99 6.19 6.58
C THR A 3 -6.09 6.36 5.54
N THR A 4 -7.30 6.71 5.99
CA THR A 4 -8.41 7.03 5.09
C THR A 4 -8.76 8.52 5.13
N TYR A 5 -8.94 9.13 3.97
CA TYR A 5 -9.22 10.55 3.83
C TYR A 5 -10.70 10.87 3.60
N PHE A 6 -11.14 12.01 4.15
CA PHE A 6 -12.48 12.58 4.00
C PHE A 6 -12.36 13.93 3.29
N GLY A 7 -12.52 13.91 1.96
CA GLY A 7 -12.27 15.08 1.12
C GLY A 7 -10.79 15.50 1.17
N HIS A 8 -10.53 16.81 1.14
CA HIS A 8 -9.19 17.40 1.17
C HIS A 8 -8.83 18.03 2.53
N THR A 9 -9.60 17.76 3.57
CA THR A 9 -9.52 18.48 4.85
C THR A 9 -8.82 17.68 5.96
N PHE A 10 -9.15 16.40 6.12
CA PHE A 10 -8.54 15.53 7.14
C PHE A 10 -8.66 14.05 6.77
N GLY A 11 -7.93 13.21 7.50
CA GLY A 11 -8.02 11.76 7.45
C GLY A 11 -7.98 11.12 8.83
N ALA A 12 -8.21 9.81 8.88
CA ALA A 12 -8.09 8.99 10.07
C ALA A 12 -7.02 7.92 9.84
N LEU A 13 -5.93 8.00 10.61
CA LEU A 13 -4.90 6.98 10.71
C LEU A 13 -5.38 5.92 11.70
N VAL A 14 -5.46 4.67 11.24
CA VAL A 14 -5.98 3.57 12.05
C VAL A 14 -4.97 2.42 12.12
N LEU A 15 -4.67 1.99 13.34
CA LEU A 15 -3.93 0.79 13.64
C LEU A 15 -4.92 -0.25 14.16
N MET A 16 -4.87 -1.46 13.60
CA MET A 16 -5.78 -2.55 13.91
C MET A 16 -4.96 -3.82 14.07
N ASP A 17 -5.29 -4.62 15.06
CA ASP A 17 -4.75 -5.96 15.21
C ASP A 17 -5.36 -6.88 14.16
N SER A 18 -4.50 -7.49 13.33
CA SER A 18 -4.91 -8.43 12.31
C SER A 18 -5.45 -9.74 12.86
N VAL A 19 -5.19 -10.11 14.12
CA VAL A 19 -5.66 -11.36 14.72
C VAL A 19 -7.01 -11.16 15.39
N SER A 20 -7.08 -10.31 16.43
CA SER A 20 -8.33 -10.05 17.17
C SER A 20 -9.33 -9.18 16.42
N LYS A 21 -8.89 -8.51 15.35
CA LYS A 21 -9.68 -7.54 14.56
C LYS A 21 -10.04 -6.27 15.32
N GLN A 22 -9.48 -6.07 16.50
CA GLN A 22 -9.69 -4.89 17.32
C GLN A 22 -8.88 -3.71 16.79
N VAL A 23 -9.49 -2.52 16.85
CA VAL A 23 -8.80 -1.26 16.57
C VAL A 23 -7.95 -0.90 17.78
N LEU A 24 -6.66 -0.69 17.56
CA LEU A 24 -5.68 -0.38 18.60
C LEU A 24 -5.52 1.12 18.79
N SER A 25 -5.59 1.90 17.70
CA SER A 25 -5.55 3.35 17.77
C SER A 25 -6.25 4.00 16.58
N VAL A 26 -6.79 5.20 16.82
CA VAL A 26 -7.40 6.08 15.82
C VAL A 26 -6.89 7.50 16.05
N ASP A 27 -6.09 8.01 15.13
CA ASP A 27 -5.56 9.37 15.17
C ASP A 27 -6.15 10.17 13.98
N ILE A 28 -6.73 11.34 14.26
CA ILE A 28 -7.17 12.27 13.21
C ILE A 28 -5.98 13.10 12.76
N VAL A 29 -5.76 13.14 11.44
CA VAL A 29 -4.57 13.75 10.84
C VAL A 29 -4.97 14.70 9.72
N ALA A 30 -4.32 15.86 9.63
CA ALA A 30 -4.50 16.75 8.47
C ALA A 30 -3.79 16.19 7.24
N TYR A 31 -2.56 15.73 7.43
CA TYR A 31 -1.73 15.14 6.39
C TYR A 31 -1.03 13.89 6.90
N GLU A 32 -0.99 12.87 6.05
CA GLU A 32 -0.32 11.63 6.33
C GLU A 32 1.19 11.83 6.19
N THR A 33 1.94 11.45 7.22
CA THR A 33 3.40 11.51 7.28
C THR A 33 3.96 10.24 7.92
N ASN A 34 5.19 9.86 7.56
CA ASN A 34 5.81 8.66 8.16
C ASN A 34 5.99 8.83 9.68
N GLN A 35 6.18 10.07 10.15
CA GLN A 35 6.33 10.38 11.57
C GLN A 35 5.06 10.04 12.37
N LEU A 36 3.88 10.26 11.80
CA LEU A 36 2.61 9.94 12.47
C LEU A 36 2.45 8.43 12.67
N TYR A 37 2.80 7.63 11.67
CA TYR A 37 2.83 6.17 11.80
C TYR A 37 3.82 5.72 12.87
N TYR A 38 5.04 6.27 12.86
CA TYR A 38 6.05 5.95 13.86
C TYR A 38 5.58 6.29 15.28
N GLN A 39 4.98 7.46 15.47
CA GLN A 39 4.42 7.87 16.75
C GLN A 39 3.26 6.96 17.20
N ALA A 40 2.35 6.59 16.30
CA ALA A 40 1.25 5.68 16.62
C ALA A 40 1.77 4.30 17.05
N VAL A 41 2.73 3.73 16.31
CA VAL A 41 3.38 2.45 16.66
C VAL A 41 4.15 2.56 17.98
N LYS A 42 4.87 3.67 18.19
CA LYS A 42 5.61 3.93 19.43
C LYS A 42 4.68 3.98 20.65
N LYS A 43 3.54 4.68 20.57
CA LYS A 43 2.54 4.71 21.66
C LYS A 43 2.07 3.31 22.07
N LEU A 44 1.88 2.41 21.10
CA LEU A 44 1.51 1.02 21.41
C LEU A 44 2.65 0.28 22.15
N LYS A 45 3.90 0.44 21.69
CA LYS A 45 5.09 -0.12 22.36
C LYS A 45 5.25 0.42 23.79
N ASP A 46 5.09 1.73 23.97
CA ASP A 46 5.18 2.40 25.28
C ASP A 46 4.10 1.91 26.25
N ASN A 47 2.96 1.42 25.74
CA ASN A 47 1.91 0.74 26.50
C ASN A 47 2.14 -0.77 26.66
N ASN A 48 3.39 -1.23 26.57
CA ASN A 48 3.81 -2.63 26.70
C ASN A 48 3.22 -3.60 25.66
N MET A 49 2.73 -3.11 24.51
CA MET A 49 2.32 -4.00 23.42
C MET A 49 3.53 -4.51 22.64
N ILE A 50 3.60 -5.82 22.45
CA ILE A 50 4.61 -6.47 21.60
C ILE A 50 4.06 -6.53 20.16
N ILE A 51 4.72 -5.82 19.25
CA ILE A 51 4.34 -5.77 17.83
C ILE A 51 5.13 -6.83 17.08
N GLN A 52 4.46 -7.91 16.66
CA GLN A 52 5.09 -9.04 15.99
C GLN A 52 5.36 -8.77 14.50
N SER A 53 4.48 -8.05 13.83
CA SER A 53 4.62 -7.65 12.43
C SER A 53 3.77 -6.42 12.13
N ILE A 54 4.07 -5.74 11.02
CA ILE A 54 3.31 -4.58 10.55
C ILE A 54 2.93 -4.79 9.09
N ILE A 55 1.65 -4.58 8.77
CA ILE A 55 1.19 -4.45 7.39
C ILE A 55 0.83 -2.99 7.13
N CYS A 56 1.42 -2.39 6.11
CA CYS A 56 1.15 -1.00 5.73
C CYS A 56 0.99 -0.82 4.22
N ASP A 57 0.56 0.38 3.84
CA ASP A 57 0.59 0.81 2.45
C ASP A 57 2.04 0.96 1.92
N GLY A 58 2.17 1.21 0.61
CA GLY A 58 3.44 1.37 -0.08
C GLY A 58 4.19 2.69 0.15
N ARG A 59 3.93 3.42 1.25
CA ARG A 59 4.53 4.74 1.48
C ARG A 59 6.05 4.67 1.60
N LYS A 60 6.72 5.48 0.78
CA LYS A 60 8.19 5.51 0.70
C LYS A 60 8.79 5.89 2.06
N GLY A 61 9.76 5.11 2.51
CA GLY A 61 10.48 5.37 3.76
C GLY A 61 9.79 4.80 5.01
N LEU A 62 8.53 4.36 4.93
CA LEU A 62 7.79 3.88 6.08
C LEU A 62 8.30 2.54 6.61
N PRO A 63 8.56 1.51 5.76
CA PRO A 63 9.14 0.25 6.25
C PRO A 63 10.49 0.41 6.93
N GLN A 64 11.31 1.37 6.49
CA GLN A 64 12.65 1.63 7.05
C GLN A 64 12.61 2.14 8.49
N LEU A 65 11.48 2.68 8.96
CA LEU A 65 11.32 3.16 10.33
C LEU A 65 11.13 2.03 11.34
N PHE A 66 10.85 0.80 10.88
CA PHE A 66 10.57 -0.36 11.72
C PHE A 66 11.50 -1.52 11.36
N ALA A 67 12.80 -1.25 11.23
CA ALA A 67 13.80 -2.24 10.82
C ALA A 67 13.90 -3.44 11.79
N ASP A 68 13.44 -3.28 13.04
CA ASP A 68 13.37 -4.30 14.09
C ASP A 68 12.12 -5.19 14.01
N ILE A 69 11.14 -4.84 13.17
CA ILE A 69 9.85 -5.54 13.06
C ILE A 69 9.67 -6.02 11.62
N PRO A 70 9.22 -7.27 11.39
CA PRO A 70 8.78 -7.71 10.07
C PRO A 70 7.70 -6.78 9.48
N VAL A 71 8.05 -6.05 8.41
CA VAL A 71 7.11 -5.18 7.69
C VAL A 71 6.69 -5.84 6.38
N GLN A 72 5.39 -5.86 6.14
CA GLN A 72 4.77 -6.26 4.89
C GLN A 72 4.07 -5.09 4.22
N LEU A 73 4.31 -4.93 2.92
CA LEU A 73 3.50 -4.05 2.08
C LEU A 73 2.23 -4.78 1.66
N CYS A 74 1.10 -4.10 1.80
CA CYS A 74 -0.19 -4.63 1.38
C CYS A 74 -0.20 -4.90 -0.13
N GLN A 75 -0.44 -6.17 -0.51
CA GLN A 75 -0.43 -6.58 -1.92
C GLN A 75 -1.57 -5.94 -2.71
N PHE A 76 -2.72 -5.66 -2.09
CA PHE A 76 -3.82 -4.94 -2.72
C PHE A 76 -3.38 -3.54 -3.15
N HIS A 77 -2.76 -2.77 -2.25
CA HIS A 77 -2.25 -1.43 -2.56
C HIS A 77 -1.15 -1.44 -3.61
N GLN A 78 -0.31 -2.47 -3.63
CA GLN A 78 0.68 -2.68 -4.69
C GLN A 78 0.01 -2.92 -6.05
N VAL A 79 -1.02 -3.79 -6.11
CA VAL A 79 -1.80 -4.05 -7.32
C VAL A 79 -2.45 -2.75 -7.82
N GLN A 80 -3.08 -1.98 -6.93
CA GLN A 80 -3.67 -0.68 -7.28
C GLN A 80 -2.62 0.31 -7.80
N THR A 81 -1.42 0.33 -7.21
CA THR A 81 -0.31 1.18 -7.68
C THR A 81 0.10 0.82 -9.12
N VAL A 82 0.22 -0.47 -9.43
CA VAL A 82 0.54 -0.93 -10.79
C VAL A 82 -0.60 -0.61 -11.76
N ILE A 83 -1.86 -0.87 -11.39
CA ILE A 83 -3.02 -0.53 -12.21
C ILE A 83 -3.08 0.97 -12.47
N ARG A 84 -2.75 1.82 -11.49
CA ARG A 84 -2.67 3.27 -11.69
C ARG A 84 -1.65 3.61 -12.77
N TYR A 85 -0.47 2.99 -12.79
CA TYR A 85 0.51 3.21 -13.85
C TYR A 85 0.07 2.69 -15.22
N LEU A 86 -0.45 1.46 -15.30
CA LEU A 86 -0.71 0.77 -16.56
C LEU A 86 -2.12 0.99 -17.12
N THR A 87 -3.05 1.46 -16.29
CA THR A 87 -4.51 1.46 -16.49
C THR A 87 -5.13 0.05 -16.51
N ASN A 88 -6.46 -0.02 -16.51
CA ASN A 88 -7.19 -1.30 -16.59
C ASN A 88 -7.11 -1.98 -17.96
N LYS A 89 -6.89 -1.20 -19.02
CA LYS A 89 -6.78 -1.70 -20.41
C LYS A 89 -5.51 -1.12 -21.04
N PRO A 90 -4.32 -1.62 -20.66
CA PRO A 90 -3.06 -1.17 -21.26
C PRO A 90 -3.07 -1.47 -22.78
N LYS A 91 -2.39 -0.65 -23.57
CA LYS A 91 -2.38 -0.77 -25.04
C LYS A 91 -1.21 -1.58 -25.61
N SER A 92 -0.16 -1.77 -24.81
CA SER A 92 1.05 -2.49 -25.25
C SER A 92 1.07 -3.87 -24.64
N LEU A 93 1.50 -4.87 -25.41
CA LEU A 93 1.68 -6.25 -24.95
C LEU A 93 2.51 -6.34 -23.65
N ALA A 94 3.61 -5.57 -23.56
CA ALA A 94 4.46 -5.54 -22.37
C ALA A 94 3.67 -5.12 -21.11
N ALA A 95 2.85 -4.06 -21.21
CA ALA A 95 2.02 -3.59 -20.12
C ALA A 95 0.85 -4.53 -19.79
N GLU A 96 0.22 -5.13 -20.80
CA GLU A 96 -0.83 -6.15 -20.60
C GLU A 96 -0.29 -7.35 -19.82
N GLN A 97 0.86 -7.87 -20.23
CA GLN A 97 1.52 -9.00 -19.57
C GLN A 97 1.99 -8.64 -18.15
N LEU A 98 2.52 -7.44 -17.92
CA LEU A 98 2.91 -7.01 -16.57
C LEU A 98 1.70 -6.88 -15.65
N ARG A 99 0.58 -6.35 -16.18
CA ARG A 99 -0.68 -6.27 -15.43
C ARG A 99 -1.20 -7.66 -15.10
N ALA A 100 -1.24 -8.58 -16.08
CA ALA A 100 -1.69 -9.95 -15.87
C ALA A 100 -0.85 -10.65 -14.79
N LEU A 101 0.47 -10.54 -14.85
CA LEU A 101 1.37 -11.04 -13.81
C LEU A 101 1.07 -10.41 -12.45
N THR A 102 0.87 -9.09 -12.38
CA THR A 102 0.58 -8.41 -11.11
C THR A 102 -0.69 -8.92 -10.45
N LEU A 103 -1.72 -9.30 -11.23
CA LEU A 103 -2.97 -9.84 -10.70
C LEU A 103 -2.81 -11.23 -10.07
N THR A 104 -1.70 -11.94 -10.31
CA THR A 104 -1.41 -13.23 -9.65
C THR A 104 -0.69 -13.06 -8.31
N LEU A 105 -0.27 -11.84 -7.93
CA LEU A 105 0.57 -11.57 -6.76
C LEU A 105 0.04 -12.21 -5.47
N THR A 106 -1.26 -12.13 -5.22
CA THR A 106 -1.90 -12.63 -3.99
C THR A 106 -1.98 -14.15 -3.88
N LYS A 107 -1.67 -14.86 -4.96
CA LYS A 107 -1.75 -16.32 -5.06
C LYS A 107 -0.41 -16.96 -5.44
N SER A 108 0.64 -16.15 -5.55
CA SER A 108 1.96 -16.60 -5.98
C SER A 108 2.89 -16.71 -4.77
N SER A 109 3.83 -17.64 -4.84
CA SER A 109 4.95 -17.65 -3.90
C SER A 109 6.01 -16.62 -4.26
N PHE A 110 6.93 -16.32 -3.32
CA PHE A 110 8.03 -15.41 -3.58
C PHE A 110 8.88 -15.88 -4.77
N SER A 111 9.27 -17.15 -4.75
CA SER A 111 10.11 -17.74 -5.80
C SER A 111 9.43 -17.71 -7.18
N SER A 112 8.16 -18.12 -7.25
CA SER A 112 7.41 -18.16 -8.50
C SER A 112 7.16 -16.75 -9.07
N PHE A 113 6.73 -15.80 -8.22
CA PHE A 113 6.49 -14.43 -8.66
C PHE A 113 7.79 -13.73 -9.08
N GLN A 114 8.87 -13.91 -8.31
CA GLN A 114 10.18 -13.37 -8.65
C GLN A 114 10.68 -13.90 -9.99
N ALA A 115 10.58 -15.21 -10.22
CA ALA A 115 10.99 -15.85 -11.47
C ALA A 115 10.18 -15.30 -12.65
N ALA A 116 8.86 -15.19 -12.51
CA ALA A 116 7.97 -14.66 -13.54
C ALA A 116 8.26 -13.18 -13.84
N LEU A 117 8.45 -12.35 -12.81
CA LEU A 117 8.79 -10.92 -12.96
C LEU A 117 10.16 -10.72 -13.65
N ASN A 118 11.14 -11.55 -13.31
CA ASN A 118 12.44 -11.56 -13.96
C ASN A 118 12.34 -12.00 -15.42
N SER A 119 11.53 -13.03 -15.71
CA SER A 119 11.28 -13.49 -17.08
C SER A 119 10.64 -12.41 -17.93
N TRP A 120 9.59 -11.77 -17.42
CA TRP A 120 8.93 -10.63 -18.07
C TRP A 120 9.93 -9.51 -18.37
N TYR A 121 10.79 -9.14 -17.41
CA TYR A 121 11.77 -8.09 -17.64
C TYR A 121 12.79 -8.46 -18.71
N ARG A 122 13.26 -9.72 -18.75
CA ARG A 122 14.18 -10.19 -19.80
C ARG A 122 13.54 -10.07 -21.18
N GLN A 123 12.29 -10.50 -21.33
CA GLN A 123 11.55 -10.45 -22.58
C GLN A 123 11.34 -9.01 -23.07
N HIS A 124 11.02 -8.08 -22.17
CA HIS A 124 10.65 -6.71 -22.51
C HIS A 124 11.77 -5.69 -22.24
N LYS A 125 13.00 -6.15 -21.98
CA LYS A 125 14.12 -5.31 -21.51
C LYS A 125 14.39 -4.15 -22.46
N GLN A 126 14.42 -4.41 -23.76
CA GLN A 126 14.68 -3.38 -24.77
C GLN A 126 13.55 -2.34 -24.79
N TYR A 127 12.29 -2.79 -24.83
CA TYR A 127 11.12 -1.93 -24.81
C TYR A 127 11.06 -1.05 -23.55
N VAL A 128 11.20 -1.64 -22.35
CA VAL A 128 11.14 -0.92 -21.07
C VAL A 128 12.27 0.12 -20.91
N ASN A 129 13.41 -0.08 -21.58
CA ASN A 129 14.57 0.82 -21.52
C ASN A 129 14.65 1.78 -22.72
N GLU A 130 13.72 1.71 -23.66
CA GLU A 130 13.67 2.61 -24.82
C GLU A 130 13.68 4.08 -24.38
N ARG A 131 14.41 4.92 -25.12
CA ARG A 131 14.54 6.35 -24.86
C ARG A 131 14.14 7.16 -26.10
N THR A 132 13.37 8.22 -25.87
CA THR A 132 13.05 9.25 -26.85
C THR A 132 13.90 10.49 -26.58
N ILE A 133 14.38 11.13 -27.65
CA ILE A 133 15.09 12.41 -27.60
C ILE A 133 14.07 13.53 -27.84
N ASN A 134 14.05 14.53 -26.97
CA ASN A 134 13.27 15.74 -27.21
C ASN A 134 14.04 16.60 -28.24
N ALA A 135 13.43 16.84 -29.40
CA ALA A 135 14.07 17.50 -30.53
C ALA A 135 14.48 18.96 -30.25
N GLU A 136 13.74 19.67 -29.39
CA GLU A 136 13.99 21.08 -29.07
C GLU A 136 15.09 21.26 -28.02
N THR A 137 15.16 20.37 -27.03
CA THR A 137 16.07 20.50 -25.88
C THR A 137 17.26 19.55 -25.92
N GLY A 138 17.27 18.59 -26.84
CA GLY A 138 18.27 17.50 -26.92
C GLY A 138 18.20 16.50 -25.75
N LYS A 139 17.31 16.71 -24.76
CA LYS A 139 17.24 15.88 -23.55
C LYS A 139 16.57 14.54 -23.86
N THR A 140 17.13 13.46 -23.32
CA THR A 140 16.58 12.11 -23.49
C THR A 140 15.73 11.68 -22.30
N HIS A 141 14.64 10.97 -22.56
CA HIS A 141 13.76 10.42 -21.53
C HIS A 141 13.30 9.01 -21.90
N TYR A 142 12.95 8.19 -20.91
CA TYR A 142 12.37 6.88 -21.21
C TYR A 142 11.04 7.02 -21.94
N THR A 143 10.86 6.31 -23.06
CA THR A 143 9.63 6.32 -23.85
C THR A 143 8.46 5.83 -22.98
N HIS A 144 8.64 4.69 -22.31
CA HIS A 144 7.60 4.00 -21.56
C HIS A 144 7.67 4.26 -20.05
N LYS A 145 7.70 5.54 -19.62
CA LYS A 145 7.92 5.94 -18.21
C LYS A 145 7.00 5.23 -17.23
N ARG A 146 5.70 5.13 -17.55
CA ARG A 146 4.69 4.52 -16.65
C ARG A 146 4.88 3.02 -16.51
N LEU A 147 5.13 2.32 -17.61
CA LEU A 147 5.45 0.88 -17.61
C LEU A 147 6.70 0.60 -16.78
N ARG A 148 7.75 1.41 -16.98
CA ARG A 148 8.98 1.33 -16.21
C ARG A 148 8.72 1.55 -14.72
N SER A 149 7.94 2.56 -14.34
CA SER A 149 7.60 2.82 -12.94
C SER A 149 6.80 1.68 -12.31
N ALA A 150 5.86 1.07 -13.04
CA ALA A 150 5.11 -0.11 -12.59
C ALA A 150 6.02 -1.31 -12.33
N TYR A 151 6.92 -1.62 -13.27
CA TYR A 151 7.89 -2.70 -13.10
C TYR A 151 8.82 -2.43 -11.92
N LEU A 152 9.36 -1.21 -11.82
CA LEU A 152 10.30 -0.86 -10.76
C LEU A 152 9.65 -0.83 -9.37
N SER A 153 8.36 -0.48 -9.26
CA SER A 153 7.67 -0.57 -7.97
C SER A 153 7.57 -2.02 -7.51
N LEU A 154 7.16 -2.95 -8.37
CA LEU A 154 7.14 -4.38 -8.07
C LEU A 154 8.54 -4.89 -7.69
N LYS A 155 9.54 -4.60 -8.54
CA LYS A 155 10.91 -5.09 -8.33
C LYS A 155 11.49 -4.65 -6.98
N ARG A 156 11.32 -3.37 -6.62
CA ARG A 156 11.86 -2.81 -5.38
C ARG A 156 11.12 -3.31 -4.15
N ASN A 157 9.80 -3.45 -4.26
CA ASN A 157 8.95 -3.81 -3.14
C ASN A 157 8.85 -5.33 -2.93
N LEU A 158 9.33 -6.15 -3.88
CA LEU A 158 9.15 -7.60 -3.88
C LEU A 158 9.48 -8.29 -2.54
N PRO A 159 10.62 -8.00 -1.87
CA PRO A 159 10.91 -8.59 -0.56
C PRO A 159 9.87 -8.27 0.50
N LEU A 160 9.30 -7.06 0.47
CA LEU A 160 8.30 -6.61 1.43
C LEU A 160 6.88 -7.06 1.09
N LEU A 161 6.60 -7.46 -0.15
CA LEU A 161 5.25 -7.88 -0.58
C LEU A 161 4.92 -9.31 -0.14
N LEU A 162 5.94 -10.09 0.22
CA LEU A 162 5.87 -11.52 0.50
C LEU A 162 6.57 -11.86 1.83
N THR A 163 6.71 -10.86 2.72
CA THR A 163 7.28 -11.04 4.07
C THR A 163 6.59 -12.18 4.83
N PHE A 164 5.28 -12.37 4.64
CA PHE A 164 4.52 -13.46 5.25
C PHE A 164 5.06 -14.87 4.96
N GLU A 165 5.76 -15.08 3.84
CA GLU A 165 6.39 -16.38 3.55
C GLU A 165 7.62 -16.66 4.41
N GLN A 166 8.28 -15.61 4.92
CA GLN A 166 9.45 -15.73 5.79
C GLN A 166 9.06 -15.91 7.27
N TYR A 167 7.84 -15.54 7.63
CA TYR A 167 7.32 -15.52 9.00
C TYR A 167 5.94 -16.22 9.05
N THR A 168 5.90 -17.49 8.64
CA THR A 168 4.65 -18.24 8.53
C THR A 168 3.96 -18.45 9.88
N GLU A 169 4.73 -18.51 10.96
CA GLU A 169 4.28 -18.59 12.34
C GLU A 169 3.48 -17.36 12.79
N LEU A 170 3.70 -16.20 12.16
CA LEU A 170 3.03 -14.95 12.49
C LEU A 170 1.67 -14.79 11.79
N SER A 171 1.32 -15.71 10.88
CA SER A 171 0.04 -15.70 10.15
C SER A 171 -0.29 -14.34 9.50
N ILE A 172 0.72 -13.64 9.00
CA ILE A 172 0.60 -12.26 8.48
C ILE A 172 -0.33 -12.24 7.26
N PRO A 173 -1.46 -11.51 7.30
CA PRO A 173 -2.30 -11.35 6.12
C PRO A 173 -1.56 -10.65 4.97
N ASN A 174 -1.73 -11.14 3.75
CA ASN A 174 -1.13 -10.56 2.54
C ASN A 174 -1.83 -9.25 2.08
N THR A 175 -2.99 -8.92 2.63
CA THR A 175 -3.79 -7.73 2.31
C THR A 175 -4.39 -7.08 3.55
N THR A 176 -4.74 -5.80 3.46
CA THR A 176 -5.45 -5.02 4.49
C THR A 176 -6.96 -4.97 4.26
N ASN A 177 -7.54 -5.97 3.57
CA ASN A 177 -8.95 -5.97 3.14
C ASN A 177 -9.95 -5.71 4.28
N LEU A 178 -9.64 -6.17 5.49
CA LEU A 178 -10.48 -5.91 6.66
C LEU A 178 -10.53 -4.41 7.00
N LEU A 179 -9.38 -3.75 7.05
CA LEU A 179 -9.30 -2.32 7.37
C LEU A 179 -9.93 -1.49 6.25
N GLU A 180 -9.72 -1.88 4.99
CA GLU A 180 -10.39 -1.29 3.83
C GLU A 180 -11.93 -1.40 3.92
N SER A 181 -12.43 -2.57 4.30
CA SER A 181 -13.87 -2.79 4.50
C SER A 181 -14.43 -1.90 5.62
N ARG A 182 -13.72 -1.79 6.75
CA ARG A 182 -14.10 -0.89 7.86
C ARG A 182 -14.07 0.58 7.44
N PHE A 183 -13.10 1.00 6.62
CA PHE A 183 -13.08 2.35 6.05
C PHE A 183 -14.24 2.62 5.10
N ALA A 184 -14.61 1.66 4.27
CA ALA A 184 -15.78 1.78 3.40
C ALA A 184 -17.07 1.93 4.23
N GLY A 185 -17.22 1.12 5.27
CA GLY A 185 -18.35 1.20 6.21
C GLY A 185 -18.40 2.57 6.92
N LEU A 186 -17.27 3.04 7.45
CA LEU A 186 -17.16 4.35 8.09
C LEU A 186 -17.56 5.49 7.14
N LYS A 187 -17.04 5.47 5.90
CA LYS A 187 -17.37 6.49 4.88
C LYS A 187 -18.86 6.47 4.55
N SER A 188 -19.45 5.28 4.41
CA SER A 188 -20.90 5.14 4.18
C SER A 188 -21.70 5.73 5.35
N ALA A 189 -21.32 5.43 6.59
CA ALA A 189 -21.99 5.95 7.77
C ALA A 189 -21.89 7.49 7.86
N LEU A 190 -20.68 8.05 7.67
CA LEU A 190 -20.46 9.49 7.67
C LEU A 190 -21.16 10.24 6.54
N ASN A 191 -21.39 9.60 5.39
CA ASN A 191 -22.13 10.20 4.28
C ASN A 191 -23.60 10.48 4.62
N HIS A 192 -24.17 9.84 5.65
CA HIS A 192 -25.49 10.19 6.17
C HIS A 192 -25.46 11.42 7.10
N HIS A 193 -24.25 11.88 7.48
CA HIS A 193 -24.02 12.93 8.47
C HIS A 193 -23.08 14.03 7.92
N ILE A 194 -23.23 14.41 6.64
CA ILE A 194 -22.33 15.35 5.94
C ILE A 194 -22.22 16.71 6.64
N GLY A 195 -23.31 17.17 7.26
CA GLY A 195 -23.42 18.45 7.97
C GLY A 195 -22.66 18.54 9.30
N LEU A 196 -22.07 17.43 9.79
CA LEU A 196 -21.27 17.49 11.02
C LEU A 196 -20.02 18.36 10.82
N ASN A 197 -19.72 19.19 11.82
CA ASN A 197 -18.45 19.89 11.92
C ASN A 197 -17.30 18.88 12.18
N LEU A 198 -16.05 19.36 12.13
CA LEU A 198 -14.87 18.50 12.26
C LEU A 198 -14.80 17.78 13.62
N GLU A 199 -15.20 18.47 14.69
CA GLU A 199 -15.19 17.92 16.05
C GLU A 199 -16.18 16.75 16.19
N ASN A 200 -17.42 16.94 15.73
CA ASN A 200 -18.44 15.89 15.75
C ASN A 200 -18.09 14.74 14.81
N LYS A 201 -17.47 15.02 13.65
CA LYS A 201 -16.93 13.97 12.76
C LYS A 201 -15.83 13.17 13.46
N THR A 202 -14.95 13.84 14.20
CA THR A 202 -13.89 13.19 14.97
C THR A 202 -14.45 12.27 16.05
N MET A 203 -15.44 12.75 16.81
CA MET A 203 -16.14 11.93 17.81
C MET A 203 -16.81 10.72 17.16
N PHE A 204 -17.55 10.93 16.06
CA PHE A 204 -18.20 9.86 15.31
C PHE A 204 -17.21 8.79 14.84
N ILE A 205 -16.06 9.20 14.28
CA ILE A 205 -15.03 8.26 13.81
C ILE A 205 -14.46 7.44 14.97
N LYS A 206 -14.18 8.08 16.10
CA LYS A 206 -13.66 7.37 17.28
C LYS A 206 -14.68 6.38 17.82
N ASP A 207 -15.95 6.78 17.91
CA ASP A 207 -17.05 5.92 18.36
C ASP A 207 -17.27 4.71 17.42
N TYR A 208 -17.26 4.95 16.11
CA TYR A 208 -17.38 3.89 15.08
C TYR A 208 -16.33 2.78 15.23
N PHE A 209 -15.13 3.13 15.70
CA PHE A 209 -14.02 2.18 15.89
C PHE A 209 -13.87 1.67 17.32
N SER A 210 -14.63 2.21 18.27
CA SER A 210 -14.65 1.74 19.66
C SER A 210 -15.60 0.55 19.85
N ASN A 211 -16.51 0.35 18.90
CA ASN A 211 -17.42 -0.79 18.76
C ASN A 211 -16.89 -1.84 17.76
#